data_AF-A0A6J4RIX9-F1
#
_entry.id   AF-A0A6J4RIX9-F1
#
_cell.length_a   1.000
_cell.length_b   1.000
_cell.length_c   1.000
_cell.angle_alpha   90.00
_cell.angle_beta   90.00
_cell.angle_gamma   90.00
#
_symmetry.space_group_name_H-M   'P 1'
#
loop_
_entity.id
_entity.type
_entity.pdbx_description
1 polymer ?
#
loop_
_entity_poly.entity_id
_entity_poly.type
_entity_poly.pdbx_seq_one_letter_code
_entity_poly.pdbx_strand_id
1 'polypeptide(L)'
;MSALLRHYRTLRRLGVGGICADAFVEEVRKRRPRGEGRLTPASLRDLRPGYGEGAAPIREARDEAARLERRLSGLVNEAYGLIPEEVDLLWSTAPPRMPRF
;
A
#
# COMPACT_ATOMS: atom_id res chain seq x y z
N MET A 1 21.27 0.38 11.50
CA MET A 1 19.81 0.14 11.54
C MET A 1 18.93 1.21 10.86
N SER A 2 19.47 2.21 10.14
CA SER A 2 18.68 3.41 9.77
C SER A 2 18.50 3.67 8.25
N ALA A 3 19.30 3.08 7.35
CA ALA A 3 19.23 3.37 5.91
C ALA A 3 18.27 2.44 5.13
N LEU A 4 18.34 1.12 5.38
CA LEU A 4 17.50 0.09 4.75
C LEU A 4 15.98 0.33 4.92
N LEU A 5 15.56 0.92 6.03
CA LEU A 5 14.14 1.20 6.32
C LEU A 5 13.60 2.44 5.57
N ARG A 6 14.46 3.36 5.13
CA ARG A 6 14.03 4.60 4.48
C ARG A 6 13.71 4.43 3.00
N HIS A 7 14.40 3.53 2.29
CA HIS A 7 14.24 3.37 0.84
C HIS A 7 13.18 2.34 0.41
N TYR A 8 12.82 1.37 1.26
CA TYR A 8 11.62 0.56 1.01
C TYR A 8 10.32 1.39 1.01
N ARG A 9 10.34 2.58 1.63
CA ARG A 9 9.20 3.52 1.69
C ARG A 9 8.90 4.19 0.35
N THR A 10 9.88 4.33 -0.54
CA THR A 10 9.75 5.05 -1.82
C THR A 10 9.35 4.15 -2.99
N LEU A 11 9.62 2.85 -2.93
CA LEU A 11 9.21 1.89 -3.96
C LEU A 11 7.74 1.44 -3.85
N ARG A 12 7.07 1.77 -2.73
CA ARG A 12 5.63 1.57 -2.53
C ARG A 12 4.83 2.85 -2.74
N ARG A 13 5.30 3.80 -3.57
CA ARG A 13 4.51 4.96 -4.02
C ARG A 13 3.50 4.58 -5.12
N LEU A 14 2.79 3.48 -4.93
CA LEU A 14 1.57 3.08 -5.65
C LEU A 14 0.55 2.37 -4.73
N GLY A 15 0.64 2.47 -3.41
CA GLY A 15 -0.44 1.94 -2.57
C GLY A 15 -0.15 1.87 -1.08
N VAL A 16 0.09 3.00 -0.44
CA VAL A 16 0.00 3.10 1.04
C VAL A 16 -0.69 4.40 1.42
N GLY A 17 -2.00 4.35 1.32
CA GLY A 17 -2.90 5.43 1.63
C GLY A 17 -4.31 4.93 1.36
N GLY A 18 -4.69 3.82 2.02
CA GLY A 18 -6.08 3.38 1.95
C GLY A 18 -6.94 4.49 2.54
N ILE A 19 -7.89 5.01 1.77
CA ILE A 19 -8.87 6.02 2.22
C ILE A 19 -9.53 5.55 3.51
N CYS A 20 -9.77 6.44 4.48
CA CYS A 20 -10.50 6.07 5.69
C CYS A 20 -11.98 5.81 5.38
N ALA A 21 -12.74 5.28 6.35
CA ALA A 21 -14.15 4.95 6.16
C ALA A 21 -14.98 6.16 5.70
N ASP A 22 -14.72 7.37 6.21
CA ASP A 22 -15.44 8.57 5.79
C ASP A 22 -15.09 9.00 4.36
N ALA A 23 -13.81 8.91 3.99
CA ALA A 23 -13.38 9.17 2.61
C ALA A 23 -13.94 8.12 1.62
N PHE A 24 -14.12 6.88 2.07
CA PHE A 24 -14.84 5.86 1.30
C PHE A 24 -16.30 6.22 1.09
N VAL A 25 -17.01 6.67 2.13
CA VAL A 25 -18.42 7.11 2.00
C VAL A 25 -18.55 8.27 1.01
N GLU A 26 -17.63 9.23 1.04
CA GLU A 26 -17.63 10.35 0.08
C GLU A 26 -17.34 9.87 -1.35
N GLU A 27 -16.44 8.91 -1.55
CA GLU A 27 -16.24 8.34 -2.89
C GLU A 27 -17.44 7.51 -3.38
N VAL A 28 -18.15 6.82 -2.49
CA VAL A 28 -19.41 6.15 -2.83
C VAL A 28 -20.47 7.17 -3.27
N ARG A 29 -20.59 8.30 -2.56
CA ARG A 29 -21.50 9.39 -2.94
C ARG A 29 -21.16 9.97 -4.30
N LYS A 30 -19.88 10.18 -4.59
CA LYS A 30 -19.40 10.76 -5.85
C LYS A 30 -19.61 9.86 -7.06
N ARG A 31 -19.47 8.53 -6.88
CA ARG A 31 -19.54 7.55 -7.99
C ARG A 31 -20.92 6.98 -8.24
N ARG A 32 -21.90 7.23 -7.38
CA ARG A 32 -23.29 6.82 -7.59
C ARG A 32 -23.85 7.39 -8.91
N PRO A 33 -24.59 6.58 -9.70
CA PRO A 33 -25.30 7.08 -10.87
C PRO A 33 -26.31 8.17 -10.49
N ARG A 34 -26.44 9.21 -11.33
CA ARG A 34 -27.33 10.34 -11.06
C ARG A 34 -28.82 9.96 -10.92
N GLY A 35 -29.22 8.79 -11.41
CA GLY A 35 -30.60 8.28 -11.36
C GLY A 35 -30.98 7.45 -10.13
N GLU A 36 -30.02 7.06 -9.28
CA GLU A 36 -30.27 6.13 -8.16
C GLU A 36 -30.72 6.80 -6.84
N GLY A 37 -31.00 8.11 -6.87
CA GLY A 37 -31.43 8.85 -5.69
C GLY A 37 -30.33 9.02 -4.63
N ARG A 38 -30.68 9.66 -3.50
CA ARG A 38 -29.74 9.91 -2.40
C ARG A 38 -29.60 8.65 -1.54
N LEU A 39 -28.39 8.42 -1.02
CA LEU A 39 -28.17 7.38 0.00
C LEU A 39 -29.08 7.61 1.21
N THR A 40 -29.80 6.56 1.60
CA THR A 40 -30.64 6.60 2.81
C THR A 40 -29.76 6.59 4.07
N PRO A 41 -30.24 7.11 5.21
CA PRO A 41 -29.52 7.02 6.48
C PRO A 41 -29.17 5.58 6.89
N ALA A 42 -30.00 4.60 6.53
CA ALA A 42 -29.71 3.18 6.75
C ALA A 42 -28.51 2.74 5.90
N SER A 43 -28.53 2.98 4.59
CA SER A 43 -27.41 2.62 3.70
C SER A 43 -26.08 3.28 4.11
N LEU A 44 -26.11 4.52 4.62
CA LEU A 44 -24.92 5.20 5.14
C LEU A 44 -24.37 4.56 6.43
N ARG A 45 -25.25 3.99 7.26
CA ARG A 45 -24.85 3.24 8.46
C ARG A 45 -24.19 1.92 8.08
N ASP A 46 -24.68 1.25 7.05
CA ASP A 46 -24.15 -0.06 6.61
C ASP A 46 -22.82 0.04 5.85
N LEU A 47 -22.55 1.18 5.19
CA LEU A 47 -21.32 1.38 4.41
C LEU A 47 -20.03 1.35 5.26
N ARG A 48 -20.08 1.84 6.50
CA ARG A 48 -18.87 1.89 7.36
C ARG A 48 -18.45 0.51 7.87
N PRO A 49 -19.35 -0.31 8.44
CA PRO A 49 -19.06 -1.71 8.77
C PRO A 49 -18.62 -2.51 7.55
N GLY A 50 -19.34 -2.41 6.42
CA GLY A 50 -18.99 -3.14 5.20
C GLY A 50 -17.62 -2.75 4.64
N TYR A 51 -17.24 -1.47 4.76
CA TYR A 51 -15.87 -1.04 4.48
C TYR A 51 -14.85 -1.71 5.40
N GLY A 52 -15.11 -1.76 6.70
CA GLY A 52 -14.21 -2.38 7.68
C GLY A 52 -14.00 -3.86 7.38
N GLU A 53 -15.09 -4.60 7.18
CA GLU A 53 -15.09 -6.03 6.86
C GLU A 53 -14.33 -6.33 5.56
N GLY A 54 -14.52 -5.53 4.51
CA GLY A 54 -13.84 -5.73 3.23
C GLY A 54 -12.39 -5.24 3.23
N ALA A 55 -12.11 -4.11 3.87
CA ALA A 55 -10.79 -3.47 3.79
C ALA A 55 -9.76 -4.07 4.74
N ALA A 56 -10.17 -4.56 5.91
CA ALA A 56 -9.27 -5.17 6.90
C ALA A 56 -8.45 -6.33 6.33
N PRO A 57 -9.05 -7.41 5.75
CA PRO A 57 -8.28 -8.54 5.25
C PRO A 57 -7.33 -8.15 4.11
N ILE A 58 -7.72 -7.20 3.27
CA ILE A 58 -6.87 -6.69 2.17
C ILE A 58 -5.66 -5.93 2.73
N ARG A 59 -5.86 -5.12 3.78
CA ARG A 59 -4.77 -4.39 4.45
C ARG A 59 -3.81 -5.37 5.13
N GLU A 60 -4.34 -6.34 5.86
CA GLU A 60 -3.54 -7.39 6.51
C GLU A 60 -2.71 -8.19 5.51
N ALA A 61 -3.34 -8.67 4.43
CA ALA A 61 -2.64 -9.40 3.37
C ALA A 61 -1.53 -8.57 2.73
N ARG A 62 -1.76 -7.27 2.52
CA ARG A 62 -0.77 -6.33 1.98
C ARG A 62 0.39 -6.08 2.94
N ASP A 63 0.14 -6.02 4.22
CA ASP A 63 1.17 -5.82 5.23
C ASP A 63 2.01 -7.09 5.43
N GLU A 64 1.38 -8.25 5.37
CA GLU A 64 2.07 -9.54 5.38
C GLU A 64 2.93 -9.73 4.13
N ALA A 65 2.40 -9.45 2.94
CA ALA A 65 3.18 -9.47 1.70
C ALA A 65 4.41 -8.56 1.81
N ALA A 66 4.24 -7.32 2.30
CA ALA A 66 5.35 -6.40 2.47
C ALA A 66 6.38 -6.90 3.51
N ARG A 67 5.94 -7.61 4.56
CA ARG A 67 6.82 -8.26 5.54
C ARG A 67 7.63 -9.38 4.90
N LEU A 68 6.98 -10.25 4.12
CA LEU A 68 7.61 -11.36 3.41
C LEU A 68 8.59 -10.86 2.35
N GLU A 69 8.24 -9.84 1.58
CA GLU A 69 9.14 -9.20 0.60
C GLU A 69 10.42 -8.68 1.25
N ARG A 70 10.30 -7.98 2.39
CA ARG A 70 11.47 -7.48 3.14
C ARG A 70 12.34 -8.63 3.66
N ARG A 71 11.72 -9.70 4.18
CA ARG A 71 12.44 -10.89 4.66
C ARG A 71 13.18 -11.58 3.51
N LEU A 72 12.50 -11.77 2.37
CA LEU A 72 13.08 -12.38 1.18
C LEU A 72 14.28 -11.57 0.67
N SER A 73 14.15 -10.25 0.56
CA SER A 73 15.28 -9.41 0.14
C SER A 73 16.45 -9.49 1.11
N GLY A 74 16.20 -9.57 2.42
CA GLY A 74 17.25 -9.77 3.42
C GLY A 74 18.03 -11.07 3.17
N LEU A 75 17.32 -12.18 2.97
CA LEU A 75 17.93 -13.49 2.68
C LEU A 75 18.71 -13.50 1.36
N VAL A 76 18.19 -12.84 0.32
CA VAL A 76 18.89 -12.71 -0.95
C VAL A 76 20.19 -11.93 -0.78
N ASN A 77 20.16 -10.79 -0.10
CA ASN A 77 21.36 -9.99 0.14
C ASN A 77 22.42 -10.77 0.95
N GLU A 78 21.98 -11.51 1.98
CA GLU A 78 22.84 -12.37 2.79
C GLU A 78 23.48 -13.50 1.96
N ALA A 79 22.71 -14.17 1.11
CA ALA A 79 23.22 -15.24 0.24
C ALA A 79 24.29 -14.75 -0.75
N TYR A 80 24.23 -13.48 -1.15
CA TYR A 80 25.24 -12.83 -1.98
C TYR A 80 26.38 -12.18 -1.18
N GLY A 81 26.38 -12.29 0.16
CA GLY A 81 27.41 -11.72 1.02
C GLY A 81 27.43 -10.20 1.06
N LEU A 82 26.33 -9.54 0.68
CA LEU A 82 26.28 -8.08 0.57
C LEU A 82 26.23 -7.42 1.95
N ILE A 83 27.11 -6.44 2.16
CA ILE A 83 27.07 -5.60 3.37
C ILE A 83 26.06 -4.46 3.22
N PRO A 84 25.55 -3.86 4.33
CA PRO A 84 24.57 -2.79 4.26
C PRO A 84 24.97 -1.62 3.34
N GLU A 85 26.25 -1.27 3.31
CA GLU A 85 26.80 -0.20 2.49
C GLU A 85 26.70 -0.51 0.99
N GLU A 86 26.90 -1.76 0.60
CA GLU A 86 26.76 -2.22 -0.78
C GLU A 86 25.30 -2.27 -1.21
N VAL A 87 24.41 -2.70 -0.32
CA VAL A 87 22.95 -2.67 -0.57
C VAL A 87 22.48 -1.23 -0.77
N ASP A 88 22.93 -0.31 0.09
CA ASP A 88 22.63 1.11 -0.04
C ASP A 88 23.18 1.68 -1.36
N LEU A 89 24.41 1.30 -1.74
CA LEU A 89 25.03 1.71 -3.01
C LEU A 89 24.24 1.20 -4.23
N LEU A 90 23.83 -0.08 -4.24
CA LEU A 90 23.01 -0.68 -5.30
C LEU A 90 21.70 0.08 -5.49
N TRP A 91 21.05 0.50 -4.40
CA TRP A 91 19.82 1.29 -4.49
C TRP A 91 20.04 2.73 -4.92
N SER A 92 21.14 3.35 -4.51
CA SER A 92 21.48 4.74 -4.89
C SER A 92 21.85 4.88 -6.36
N THR A 93 22.42 3.83 -6.95
CA THR A 93 22.86 3.78 -8.35
C THR A 93 21.88 2.99 -9.24
N ALA A 94 20.77 2.51 -8.68
CA ALA A 94 19.76 1.79 -9.43
C ALA A 94 19.29 2.64 -10.62
N PRO A 95 19.38 2.12 -11.86
CA PRO A 95 18.93 2.86 -13.03
C PRO A 95 17.45 3.25 -12.87
N PRO A 96 17.02 4.38 -13.46
CA PRO A 96 15.62 4.80 -13.39
C PRO A 96 14.73 3.63 -13.83
N ARG A 97 13.87 3.15 -12.93
CA ARG A 97 12.92 2.10 -13.28
C ARG A 97 11.99 2.70 -14.33
N MET A 98 12.17 2.25 -15.58
CA MET A 98 11.38 2.45 -16.80
C MET A 98 10.57 3.78 -16.88
N PRO A 99 10.79 4.64 -17.89
CA PRO A 99 9.95 5.83 -18.08
C PRO A 99 8.48 5.41 -18.17
N ARG A 100 7.61 6.09 -17.41
CA ARG A 100 6.17 6.02 -17.67
C ARG A 100 5.94 6.82 -18.96
N PHE A 101 5.85 6.13 -20.09
CA PHE A 101 5.39 6.71 -21.35
C PHE A 101 3.89 7.03 -21.27
#